data_AF-A0A7H9ELJ9-F1
#
_entry.id   AF-A0A7H9ELJ9-F1
#
_cell.length_a   1.000
_cell.length_b   1.000
_cell.length_c   1.000
_cell.angle_alpha   90.00
_cell.angle_beta   90.00
_cell.angle_gamma   90.00
#
_symmetry.space_group_name_H-M   'P 1'
#
loop_
_entity.id
_entity.type
_entity.pdbx_description
1 polymer ?
#
loop_
_entity_poly.entity_id
_entity_poly.type
_entity_poly.pdbx_seq_one_letter_code
_entity_poly.pdbx_strand_id
1 'polypeptide(L)'
;MLEQIKQRKQQRKLRKIKRGMLEFIEIYLRGYVSHYPGLTVERVYKGIDSWCVVIYGQHQGQQKAVYRAHYEDGAFFFVYGKQDERLPKWRKKLLDFDIKTIARLYIEDHIENAIS
;
A
#
# COMPACT_ATOMS: atom_id res chain seq x y z
N MET A 1 20.01 0.06 29.46
CA MET A 1 18.99 -1.02 29.43
C MET A 1 17.57 -0.47 29.26
N LEU A 2 17.11 0.47 30.10
CA LEU A 2 15.78 1.08 29.99
C LEU A 2 15.52 1.80 28.65
N GLU A 3 16.51 2.51 28.10
CA GLU A 3 16.40 3.18 26.80
C GLU A 3 16.22 2.19 25.64
N GLN A 4 16.97 1.08 25.64
CA GLN A 4 16.82 0.02 24.63
C GLN A 4 15.42 -0.63 24.69
N ILE A 5 14.85 -0.80 25.88
CA ILE A 5 13.47 -1.32 26.05
C ILE A 5 12.45 -0.31 25.51
N LYS A 6 12.61 0.99 25.80
CA LYS A 6 11.73 2.04 25.27
C LYS A 6 11.79 2.10 23.74
N GLN A 7 12.99 2.07 23.15
CA GLN A 7 13.17 2.05 21.69
C GLN A 7 12.52 0.82 21.05
N ARG A 8 12.69 -0.37 21.62
CA ARG A 8 12.03 -1.60 21.12
C ARG A 8 10.51 -1.51 21.17
N LYS A 9 9.93 -0.96 22.24
CA LYS A 9 8.48 -0.74 22.34
C LYS A 9 7.99 0.24 21.27
N GLN A 10 8.72 1.33 21.05
CA GLN A 10 8.39 2.32 20.02
C GLN A 10 8.47 1.72 18.61
N GLN A 11 9.52 0.94 18.30
CA GLN A 11 9.64 0.24 17.02
C GLN A 11 8.49 -0.75 16.77
N ARG A 12 8.04 -1.48 17.79
CA ARG A 12 6.88 -2.39 17.68
C ARG A 12 5.58 -1.63 17.40
N LYS A 13 5.34 -0.51 18.09
CA LYS A 13 4.18 0.35 17.82
C LYS A 13 4.19 0.86 16.38
N LEU A 14 5.34 1.35 15.90
CA LEU A 14 5.49 1.80 14.52
C LEU A 14 5.20 0.66 13.53
N ARG A 15 5.78 -0.53 13.70
CA ARG A 15 5.51 -1.68 12.82
C ARG A 15 4.02 -2.04 12.76
N LYS A 16 3.31 -1.97 13.90
CA LYS A 16 1.86 -2.22 13.94
C LYS A 16 1.08 -1.21 13.10
N ILE A 17 1.40 0.09 13.24
CA ILE A 17 0.79 1.16 12.44
C ILE A 17 1.09 0.98 10.95
N LYS A 18 2.36 0.73 10.60
CA LYS A 18 2.78 0.50 9.20
C LYS A 18 1.99 -0.66 8.58
N ARG A 19 1.83 -1.76 9.32
CA ARG A 19 1.09 -2.94 8.86
C ARG A 19 -0.40 -2.65 8.69
N GLY A 20 -1.04 -2.01 9.66
CA GLY A 20 -2.46 -1.69 9.59
C GLY A 20 -2.78 -0.75 8.41
N MET A 21 -1.93 0.23 8.15
CA MET A 21 -2.06 1.11 6.98
C MET A 21 -1.95 0.35 5.65
N LEU A 22 -0.98 -0.57 5.51
CA LEU A 22 -0.84 -1.38 4.31
C LEU A 22 -2.04 -2.33 4.12
N GLU A 23 -2.56 -2.92 5.20
CA GLU A 23 -3.79 -3.71 5.17
C GLU A 23 -4.99 -2.88 4.72
N PHE A 24 -5.10 -1.63 5.18
CA PHE A 24 -6.16 -0.71 4.76
C PHE A 24 -6.08 -0.37 3.25
N ILE A 25 -4.86 -0.12 2.75
CA ILE A 25 -4.64 0.16 1.32
C ILE A 25 -4.95 -1.05 0.45
N GLU A 26 -4.64 -2.25 0.93
CA GLU A 26 -5.04 -3.48 0.23
C GLU A 26 -6.56 -3.58 0.11
N ILE A 27 -7.30 -3.32 1.18
CA ILE A 27 -8.77 -3.31 1.17
C ILE A 27 -9.29 -2.30 0.16
N TYR A 28 -8.75 -1.07 0.18
CA TYR A 28 -9.09 -0.03 -0.79
C TYR A 28 -8.87 -0.50 -2.24
N LEU A 29 -7.68 -1.05 -2.53
CA LEU A 29 -7.33 -1.51 -3.88
C LEU A 29 -8.15 -2.74 -4.31
N ARG A 30 -8.52 -3.62 -3.38
CA ARG A 30 -9.47 -4.73 -3.64
C ARG A 30 -10.84 -4.21 -4.03
N GLY A 31 -11.37 -3.24 -3.29
CA GLY A 31 -12.63 -2.57 -3.62
C GLY A 31 -12.56 -1.92 -5.00
N TYR A 32 -11.50 -1.15 -5.27
CA TYR A 32 -11.27 -0.53 -6.57
C TYR A 32 -11.27 -1.56 -7.72
N VAL A 33 -10.42 -2.59 -7.64
CA VAL A 33 -10.24 -3.60 -8.69
C VAL A 33 -11.51 -4.43 -8.92
N SER A 34 -12.37 -4.60 -7.90
CA SER A 34 -13.64 -5.32 -8.04
C SER A 34 -14.57 -4.73 -9.11
N HIS A 35 -14.43 -3.44 -9.44
CA HIS A 35 -15.21 -2.75 -10.46
C HIS A 35 -14.58 -2.80 -11.87
N TYR A 36 -13.40 -3.41 -12.03
CA TYR A 36 -12.65 -3.42 -13.29
C TYR A 36 -12.30 -4.85 -13.73
N PRO A 37 -13.16 -5.48 -14.55
CA PRO A 37 -12.91 -6.82 -15.06
C PRO A 37 -11.53 -6.95 -15.72
N GLY A 38 -10.82 -8.01 -15.34
CA GLY A 38 -9.49 -8.34 -15.87
C GLY A 38 -8.33 -7.58 -15.23
N LEU A 39 -8.60 -6.77 -14.20
CA LEU A 39 -7.60 -6.41 -13.20
C LEU A 39 -7.72 -7.37 -12.00
N THR A 40 -6.59 -7.70 -11.40
CA THR A 40 -6.54 -8.43 -10.11
C THR A 40 -5.59 -7.73 -9.17
N VAL A 41 -5.76 -7.94 -7.86
CA VAL A 41 -4.88 -7.38 -6.85
C VAL A 41 -4.34 -8.47 -5.95
N GLU A 42 -3.04 -8.41 -5.70
CA GLU A 42 -2.33 -9.41 -4.91
C GLU A 42 -1.35 -8.75 -3.94
N ARG A 43 -1.14 -9.43 -2.82
CA ARG A 43 -0.14 -9.09 -1.83
C ARG A 43 1.17 -9.80 -2.19
N VAL A 44 2.25 -9.05 -2.35
CA VAL A 44 3.58 -9.60 -2.64
C VAL A 44 4.53 -9.26 -1.50
N TYR A 45 5.04 -10.30 -0.82
CA TYR A 45 5.98 -10.15 0.29
C TYR A 45 7.41 -9.90 -0.23
N LYS A 46 8.07 -8.90 0.35
CA LYS A 46 9.48 -8.53 0.13
C LYS A 46 10.34 -8.74 1.40
N GLY A 47 9.92 -9.63 2.28
CA GLY A 47 10.57 -9.91 3.57
C GLY A 47 9.58 -10.10 4.70
N ILE A 48 10.09 -10.16 5.94
CA ILE A 48 9.31 -10.44 7.16
C ILE A 48 8.32 -9.31 7.48
N ASP A 49 8.75 -8.06 7.33
CA ASP A 49 7.96 -6.85 7.68
C ASP A 49 7.71 -5.93 6.48
N SER A 50 8.03 -6.37 5.26
CA SER A 50 7.91 -5.57 4.04
C SER A 50 7.10 -6.33 3.00
N TRP A 51 6.03 -5.73 2.52
CA TRP A 51 5.21 -6.25 1.43
C TRP A 51 4.62 -5.09 0.64
N CYS A 52 4.22 -5.37 -0.61
CA CYS A 52 3.60 -4.40 -1.50
C CYS A 52 2.28 -4.94 -2.05
N VAL A 53 1.36 -4.03 -2.36
CA VAL A 53 0.12 -4.36 -3.09
C VAL A 53 0.40 -4.19 -4.57
N VAL A 54 0.11 -5.22 -5.37
CA VAL A 54 0.32 -5.21 -6.82
C VAL A 54 -1.01 -5.41 -7.51
N ILE A 55 -1.36 -4.49 -8.40
CA ILE A 55 -2.44 -4.70 -9.38
C ILE A 55 -1.82 -5.32 -10.62
N TYR A 56 -2.39 -6.42 -11.05
CA TYR A 56 -2.08 -7.10 -12.28
C TYR A 56 -3.18 -6.88 -13.31
N GLY A 57 -2.79 -6.86 -14.58
CA GLY A 57 -3.69 -6.89 -15.72
C GLY A 57 -3.31 -8.01 -16.69
N GLN A 58 -4.25 -8.44 -17.50
CA GLN A 58 -4.05 -9.44 -18.56
C GLN A 58 -3.63 -8.78 -19.89
N HIS A 59 -2.39 -9.01 -20.34
CA HIS A 59 -1.91 -8.53 -21.64
C HIS A 59 -1.51 -9.72 -22.50
N GLN A 60 -2.16 -9.91 -23.65
CA GLN A 60 -1.90 -11.02 -24.57
C GLN A 60 -1.95 -12.41 -23.89
N GLY A 61 -2.92 -12.61 -22.98
CA GLY A 61 -3.06 -13.85 -22.22
C GLY A 61 -2.06 -14.06 -21.08
N GLN A 62 -1.19 -13.07 -20.82
CA GLN A 62 -0.25 -13.09 -19.70
C GLN A 62 -0.63 -12.08 -18.63
N GLN A 63 -0.56 -12.49 -17.36
CA GLN A 63 -0.71 -11.59 -16.22
C GLN A 63 0.57 -10.73 -16.07
N LYS A 64 0.41 -9.40 -16.08
CA LYS A 64 1.54 -8.46 -15.93
C LYS A 64 1.22 -7.41 -14.87
N ALA A 65 2.23 -7.01 -14.10
CA ALA A 65 2.08 -5.99 -13.07
C ALA A 65 1.87 -4.63 -13.73
N VAL A 66 0.72 -4.01 -13.48
CA VAL A 66 0.35 -2.72 -14.08
C VAL A 66 0.56 -1.57 -13.10
N TYR A 67 0.47 -1.86 -11.81
CA TYR A 67 0.63 -0.91 -10.73
C TYR A 67 1.12 -1.62 -9.47
N ARG A 68 2.03 -0.99 -8.74
CA ARG A 68 2.54 -1.48 -7.46
C ARG A 68 2.62 -0.33 -6.47
N ALA A 69 1.97 -0.49 -5.33
CA ALA A 69 2.09 0.41 -4.19
C ALA A 69 2.97 -0.26 -3.11
N HIS A 70 4.04 0.42 -2.71
CA HIS A 70 4.89 -0.01 -1.59
C HIS A 70 5.06 1.13 -0.59
N TYR A 71 5.25 0.75 0.67
CA TYR A 71 5.50 1.67 1.76
C TYR A 71 6.82 1.36 2.42
N GLU A 72 7.72 2.35 2.40
CA GLU A 72 9.07 2.23 2.92
C GLU A 72 9.47 3.57 3.54
N ASP A 73 10.15 3.53 4.69
CA ASP A 73 10.68 4.74 5.36
C ASP A 73 9.72 5.92 5.54
N GLY A 74 8.42 5.65 5.70
CA GLY A 74 7.42 6.71 5.93
C GLY A 74 6.80 7.28 4.65
N ALA A 75 7.16 6.75 3.48
CA ALA A 75 6.67 7.22 2.21
C ALA A 75 6.08 6.10 1.34
N PHE A 76 5.08 6.47 0.54
CA PHE A 76 4.57 5.62 -0.52
C PHE A 76 5.34 5.84 -1.81
N PHE A 77 5.61 4.71 -2.44
CA PHE A 77 6.25 4.66 -3.74
C PHE A 77 5.40 3.82 -4.69
N PHE A 78 5.27 4.33 -5.91
CA PHE A 78 4.39 3.76 -6.92
C PHE A 78 5.20 3.39 -8.15
N VAL A 79 5.04 2.15 -8.61
CA VAL A 79 5.68 1.66 -9.84
C VAL A 79 4.61 1.32 -10.85
N TYR A 80 4.75 1.84 -12.08
CA TYR A 80 3.79 1.65 -13.15
C TYR A 80 4.34 0.73 -14.23
N GLY A 81 3.56 -0.30 -14.57
CA GLY A 81 3.74 -1.05 -15.80
C GLY A 81 3.22 -0.26 -17.01
N LYS A 82 3.87 -0.40 -18.17
CA LYS A 82 3.47 0.25 -19.43
C LYS A 82 2.44 -0.55 -20.26
N GLN A 83 1.97 -1.68 -19.75
CA GLN A 83 1.49 -2.77 -20.61
C GLN A 83 -0.03 -2.95 -20.67
N ASP A 84 -0.83 -2.22 -19.88
CA ASP A 84 -2.29 -2.41 -19.85
C ASP A 84 -3.06 -1.10 -19.91
N GLU A 85 -3.93 -0.97 -20.92
CA GLU A 85 -4.75 0.21 -21.19
C GLU A 85 -5.95 0.35 -20.25
N ARG A 86 -6.38 -0.74 -19.59
CA ARG A 86 -7.50 -0.69 -18.60
C ARG A 86 -7.14 0.12 -17.36
N LEU A 87 -5.83 0.22 -17.08
CA LEU A 87 -5.29 1.10 -16.06
C LEU A 87 -4.41 2.19 -16.71
N PRO A 88 -5.03 3.20 -17.34
CA PRO A 88 -4.32 4.29 -18.00
C PRO A 88 -3.60 5.17 -16.98
N LYS A 89 -2.67 6.00 -17.47
CA LYS A 89 -1.80 6.86 -16.64
C LYS A 89 -2.57 7.76 -15.68
N TRP A 90 -3.73 8.31 -16.09
CA TRP A 90 -4.53 9.18 -15.23
C TRP A 90 -5.16 8.43 -14.05
N ARG A 91 -5.62 7.18 -14.25
CA ARG A 91 -6.13 6.34 -13.15
C ARG A 91 -5.03 5.99 -12.16
N LYS A 92 -3.83 5.68 -12.66
CA LYS A 92 -2.65 5.45 -11.82
C LYS A 92 -2.36 6.66 -10.92
N LYS A 93 -2.37 7.87 -11.50
CA LYS A 93 -2.20 9.11 -10.73
C LYS A 93 -3.31 9.34 -9.70
N LEU A 94 -4.56 8.97 -10.03
CA LEU A 94 -5.67 9.06 -9.07
C LEU A 94 -5.46 8.08 -7.91
N LEU A 95 -5.09 6.83 -8.19
CA LEU A 95 -4.76 5.84 -7.16
C LEU A 95 -3.61 6.31 -6.25
N ASP A 96 -2.55 6.89 -6.81
CA ASP A 96 -1.47 7.48 -6.03
C ASP A 96 -2.00 8.55 -5.06
N PHE A 97 -2.86 9.44 -5.56
CA PHE A 97 -3.44 10.53 -4.77
C PHE A 97 -4.33 9.99 -3.64
N ASP A 98 -5.22 9.04 -3.96
CA ASP A 98 -6.13 8.44 -2.99
C ASP A 98 -5.36 7.73 -1.88
N ILE A 99 -4.38 6.90 -2.25
CA ILE A 99 -3.56 6.16 -1.28
C ILE A 99 -2.77 7.09 -0.38
N LYS A 100 -2.16 8.15 -0.94
CA LYS A 100 -1.44 9.16 -0.11
C LYS A 100 -2.38 9.86 0.85
N THR A 101 -3.58 10.21 0.40
CA THR A 101 -4.59 10.89 1.21
C THR A 101 -5.08 10.00 2.35
N ILE A 102 -5.44 8.75 2.02
CA ILE A 102 -5.86 7.72 2.98
C ILE A 102 -4.77 7.45 4.02
N ALA A 103 -3.52 7.28 3.57
CA ALA A 103 -2.40 7.03 4.46
C ALA A 103 -2.17 8.17 5.45
N ARG A 104 -2.27 9.42 4.97
CA ARG A 104 -2.17 10.60 5.83
C ARG A 104 -3.24 10.59 6.91
N LEU A 105 -4.51 10.40 6.52
CA LEU A 105 -5.63 10.36 7.46
C LEU A 105 -5.49 9.22 8.49
N TYR A 106 -5.05 8.04 8.06
CA TYR A 106 -4.80 6.91 8.96
C TYR A 106 -3.71 7.21 9.99
N ILE A 107 -2.60 7.82 9.55
CA ILE A 107 -1.49 8.17 10.43
C ILE A 107 -1.90 9.26 11.43
N GLU A 108 -2.61 10.31 10.97
CA GLU A 108 -3.12 11.38 11.84
C GLU A 108 -4.00 10.80 12.95
N ASP A 109 -5.00 9.99 12.59
CA ASP A 109 -5.89 9.31 13.54
C ASP A 109 -5.14 8.41 14.54
N HIS A 110 -4.15 7.65 14.07
CA HIS A 110 -3.41 6.72 14.95
C HIS A 110 -2.34 7.41 15.81
N ILE A 111 -1.90 8.61 15.45
CA ILE A 111 -1.02 9.44 16.28
C ILE A 111 -1.84 10.15 17.36
N GLU A 112 -2.98 10.75 16.99
CA GLU A 112 -3.86 11.44 17.94
C GLU A 112 -4.40 10.49 19.03
N ASN A 113 -4.81 9.28 18.64
CA ASN A 113 -5.27 8.23 19.56
C ASN A 113 -4.13 7.54 20.34
N ALA A 114 -2.86 7.80 20.03
CA ALA A 114 -1.72 7.29 20.78
C ALA A 114 -1.18 8.27 21.83
N ILE A 115 -1.62 9.53 21.77
CA ILE A 115 -1.24 10.63 22.69
C ILE A 115 -2.35 10.91 23.72
N SER A 116 -3.62 10.60 23.39
CA SER A 116 -4.74 10.54 24.35
C SER A 116 -4.73 9.26 25.19
#